data_AF-A0A4U0PVZ1-F1
#
_entry.id   AF-A0A4U0PVZ1-F1
#
_cell.length_a   1.000
_cell.length_b   1.000
_cell.length_c   1.000
_cell.angle_alpha   90.00
_cell.angle_beta   90.00
_cell.angle_gamma   90.00
#
_symmetry.space_group_name_H-M   'P 1'
#
loop_
_entity.id
_entity.type
_entity.pdbx_description
1 polymer ?
#
loop_
_entity_poly.entity_id
_entity_poly.type
_entity_poly.pdbx_seq_one_letter_code
_entity_poly.pdbx_strand_id
1 'polypeptide(L)'
;MLVASATAYAQRLLPPQGQLGELKAYSPAAVKIDNKQYTAAPGLRIYSTQNTLVMPGAVPLKVQVWYQLESSTGFIWRIWVLDAAEYELLKSRAKPTPTPRPTPTPTPTN
;
A
#
# COMPACT_ATOMS: atom_id res chain seq x y z
N MET A 1 -7.29 24.48 -27.65
CA MET A 1 -7.00 24.66 -26.21
C MET A 1 -7.31 23.33 -25.51
N LEU A 2 -6.31 22.49 -25.26
CA LEU A 2 -6.51 21.20 -24.58
C LEU A 2 -6.58 21.44 -23.07
N VAL A 3 -7.73 21.21 -22.47
CA VAL A 3 -7.92 21.22 -21.02
C VAL A 3 -7.36 19.92 -20.47
N ALA A 4 -6.19 19.97 -19.83
CA ALA A 4 -5.68 18.85 -19.06
C ALA A 4 -6.49 18.73 -17.77
N SER A 5 -7.38 17.73 -17.71
CA SER A 5 -8.02 17.33 -16.46
C SER A 5 -6.96 16.80 -15.51
N ALA A 6 -6.56 17.61 -14.53
CA ALA A 6 -5.87 17.12 -13.36
C ALA A 6 -6.87 16.29 -12.56
N THR A 7 -6.90 14.97 -12.80
CA THR A 7 -7.50 14.05 -11.83
C THR A 7 -6.73 14.24 -10.54
N ALA A 8 -7.32 14.97 -9.61
CA ALA A 8 -6.89 15.00 -8.23
C ALA A 8 -7.05 13.56 -7.71
N TYR A 9 -5.96 12.78 -7.79
CA TYR A 9 -5.89 11.46 -7.20
C TYR A 9 -6.06 11.67 -5.70
N ALA A 10 -7.27 11.39 -5.21
CA ALA A 10 -7.57 11.44 -3.79
C ALA A 10 -6.49 10.64 -3.06
N GLN A 11 -5.72 11.31 -2.19
CA GLN A 11 -4.75 10.66 -1.31
C GLN A 11 -5.51 9.65 -0.45
N ARG A 12 -5.58 8.39 -0.91
CA ARG A 12 -6.18 7.31 -0.16
C ARG A 12 -5.36 7.10 1.11
N LEU A 13 -6.07 6.88 2.22
CA LEU A 13 -5.44 6.56 3.50
C LEU A 13 -4.89 5.13 3.42
N LEU A 14 -3.62 5.01 3.06
CA LEU A 14 -2.93 3.74 3.08
C LEU A 14 -2.56 3.39 4.53
N PRO A 15 -2.82 2.14 4.95
CA PRO A 15 -2.49 1.69 6.29
C PRO A 15 -0.96 1.72 6.50
N PRO A 16 -0.48 2.19 7.68
CA PRO A 16 0.94 2.44 7.94
C PRO A 16 1.79 1.16 8.06
N GLN A 17 1.15 0.00 8.18
CA GLN A 17 1.78 -1.29 8.46
C GLN A 17 2.13 -2.12 7.22
N GLY A 18 2.13 -1.51 6.03
CA GLY A 18 2.59 -2.17 4.81
C GLY A 18 4.04 -1.84 4.46
N GLN A 19 4.51 -2.47 3.39
CA GLN A 19 5.85 -2.31 2.86
C GLN A 19 5.77 -1.81 1.42
N LEU A 20 6.66 -0.89 1.07
CA LEU A 20 6.90 -0.47 -0.31
C LEU A 20 7.68 -1.56 -1.03
N GLY A 21 7.29 -1.86 -2.25
CA GLY A 21 8.10 -2.67 -3.16
C GLY A 21 7.65 -2.52 -4.60
N GLU A 22 8.45 -3.00 -5.54
CA GLU A 22 8.12 -2.94 -6.96
C GLU A 22 7.49 -4.25 -7.42
N LEU A 23 6.24 -4.25 -7.87
CA LEU A 23 5.62 -5.45 -8.40
C LEU A 23 6.22 -5.78 -9.77
N LYS A 24 7.02 -6.84 -9.83
CA LYS A 24 7.64 -7.31 -11.08
C LYS A 24 6.85 -8.41 -11.75
N ALA A 25 6.32 -9.35 -10.97
CA ALA A 25 5.45 -10.40 -11.47
C ALA A 25 4.34 -10.68 -10.47
N TYR A 26 3.16 -11.01 -10.98
CA TYR A 26 2.04 -11.38 -10.17
C TYR A 26 1.46 -12.70 -10.66
N SER A 27 1.13 -13.59 -9.73
CA SER A 27 0.43 -14.84 -9.97
C SER A 27 -0.53 -15.12 -8.81
N PRO A 28 -1.64 -15.84 -9.05
CA PRO A 28 -2.63 -16.13 -8.01
C PRO A 28 -2.06 -16.88 -6.80
N ALA A 29 -0.96 -17.63 -6.98
CA ALA A 29 -0.27 -18.35 -5.92
C ALA A 29 0.96 -17.59 -5.36
N ALA A 30 1.56 -16.69 -6.15
CA ALA A 30 2.83 -16.05 -5.79
C ALA A 30 2.97 -14.66 -6.39
N VAL A 31 3.57 -13.75 -5.64
CA VAL A 31 3.80 -12.36 -6.03
C VAL A 31 5.29 -12.09 -5.97
N LYS A 32 5.90 -11.68 -7.09
CA LYS A 32 7.30 -11.23 -7.11
C LYS A 32 7.35 -9.72 -6.94
N ILE A 33 7.88 -9.29 -5.81
CA ILE A 33 8.08 -7.88 -5.47
C ILE A 33 9.58 -7.63 -5.31
N ASP A 34 10.08 -6.61 -5.99
CA ASP A 34 11.48 -6.17 -6.06
C ASP A 34 12.42 -7.22 -6.70
N ASN A 35 12.78 -8.27 -5.97
CA ASN A 35 13.37 -9.50 -6.53
C ASN A 35 13.03 -10.72 -5.65
N LYS A 36 12.06 -10.56 -4.75
CA LYS A 36 11.67 -11.53 -3.74
C LYS A 36 10.29 -12.08 -4.09
N GLN A 37 10.18 -13.40 -4.07
CA GLN A 37 8.92 -14.08 -4.25
C GLN A 37 8.22 -14.22 -2.90
N TYR A 38 7.00 -13.71 -2.84
CA TYR A 38 6.09 -13.82 -1.71
C TYR A 38 4.91 -14.69 -2.09
N THR A 39 4.31 -15.36 -1.10
CA THR A 39 3.10 -16.15 -1.31
C THR A 39 1.87 -15.25 -1.25
N ALA A 40 0.97 -15.39 -2.22
CA ALA A 40 -0.32 -14.71 -2.20
C ALA A 40 -1.29 -15.46 -1.27
N ALA A 41 -1.97 -14.74 -0.38
CA ALA A 41 -2.99 -15.33 0.47
C ALA A 41 -4.24 -15.70 -0.35
N PRO A 42 -4.95 -16.79 0.01
CA PRO A 42 -6.22 -17.13 -0.60
C PRO A 42 -7.26 -16.06 -0.24
N GLY A 43 -7.56 -15.16 -1.19
CA GLY A 43 -8.38 -13.96 -0.96
C GLY A 43 -7.61 -12.64 -1.06
N LEU A 44 -6.38 -12.66 -1.59
CA LEU A 44 -5.61 -11.46 -1.89
C LEU A 44 -6.43 -10.41 -2.64
N ARG A 45 -6.47 -9.20 -2.09
CA ARG A 45 -7.09 -8.03 -2.73
C ARG A 45 -6.05 -7.08 -3.25
N ILE A 46 -6.10 -6.79 -4.54
CA ILE A 46 -5.23 -5.84 -5.21
C ILE A 46 -6.06 -4.60 -5.51
N TYR A 47 -5.63 -3.46 -4.99
CA TYR A 47 -6.29 -2.18 -5.18
C TYR A 47 -5.46 -1.34 -6.16
N SER A 48 -6.10 -0.80 -7.18
CA SER A 48 -5.50 0.18 -8.09
C SER A 48 -5.28 1.50 -7.37
N THR A 49 -4.56 2.44 -7.98
CA THR A 49 -4.41 3.84 -7.53
C THR A 49 -5.77 4.50 -7.21
N GLN A 50 -6.82 4.08 -7.92
CA GLN A 50 -8.21 4.52 -7.72
C GLN A 50 -8.96 3.78 -6.60
N ASN A 51 -8.26 3.02 -5.75
CA ASN A 51 -8.83 2.16 -4.70
C ASN A 51 -9.84 1.11 -5.22
N THR A 52 -9.77 0.79 -6.51
CA THR A 52 -10.62 -0.21 -7.17
C THR A 52 -9.96 -1.57 -7.15
N LEU A 53 -10.73 -2.64 -6.97
CA LEU A 53 -10.19 -4.00 -7.05
C LEU A 53 -9.70 -4.29 -8.47
N VAL A 54 -8.41 -4.54 -8.62
CA VAL A 54 -7.78 -4.94 -9.88
C VAL A 54 -7.86 -6.45 -9.99
N MET A 55 -8.33 -6.92 -11.13
CA MET A 55 -8.37 -8.35 -11.41
C MET A 55 -6.95 -8.92 -11.50
N PRO A 56 -6.73 -10.17 -11.05
CA PRO A 56 -5.44 -10.87 -11.13
C PRO A 56 -4.73 -10.78 -12.50
N GLY A 57 -5.49 -10.83 -13.61
CA GLY A 57 -4.94 -10.73 -14.97
C GLY A 57 -4.71 -9.31 -15.48
N ALA A 58 -5.25 -8.29 -14.80
CA ALA A 58 -5.14 -6.88 -15.17
C ALA A 58 -4.15 -6.12 -14.28
N VAL A 59 -3.35 -6.84 -13.49
CA VAL A 59 -2.40 -6.22 -12.57
C VAL A 59 -1.24 -5.63 -13.37
N PRO A 60 -0.99 -4.31 -13.27
CA PRO A 60 0.14 -3.70 -13.95
C PRO A 60 1.46 -4.25 -13.39
N LEU A 61 2.39 -4.59 -14.30
CA LEU A 61 3.73 -5.07 -13.98
C LEU A 61 4.72 -3.90 -14.05
N LYS A 62 5.83 -3.99 -13.29
CA LYS A 62 6.86 -2.94 -13.16
C LYS A 62 6.34 -1.64 -12.58
N VAL A 63 5.48 -1.75 -11.56
CA VAL A 63 4.94 -0.60 -10.84
C VAL A 63 5.28 -0.68 -9.37
N GLN A 64 5.39 0.47 -8.72
CA GLN A 64 5.54 0.52 -7.27
C GLN A 64 4.21 0.16 -6.62
N VAL A 65 4.28 -0.69 -5.61
CA VAL A 65 3.13 -1.16 -4.85
C VAL A 65 3.42 -1.08 -3.36
N TRP A 66 2.38 -0.82 -2.60
CA TRP A 66 2.37 -1.00 -1.16
C TRP A 66 1.69 -2.33 -0.86
N TYR A 67 2.38 -3.26 -0.24
CA TYR A 67 1.82 -4.57 0.09
C TYR A 67 1.78 -4.76 1.61
N GLN A 68 0.78 -5.49 2.10
CA GLN A 68 0.72 -5.93 3.48
C GLN A 68 0.90 -7.42 3.55
N LEU A 69 1.78 -7.82 4.47
CA LEU A 69 1.96 -9.19 4.88
C LEU A 69 1.03 -9.49 6.06
N GLU A 70 0.50 -10.70 6.08
CA GLU A 70 -0.31 -11.23 7.17
C GLU A 70 0.63 -11.73 8.27
N SER A 71 0.45 -11.28 9.51
CA SER A 71 1.42 -11.51 10.59
C SER A 71 1.57 -12.98 11.00
N SER A 72 0.57 -13.84 10.75
CA SER A 72 0.58 -15.24 11.17
C SER A 72 1.24 -16.15 10.14
N THR A 73 0.98 -15.95 8.85
CA THR A 73 1.55 -16.79 7.77
C THR A 73 2.70 -16.13 7.00
N GLY A 74 2.82 -14.81 7.06
CA GLY A 74 3.71 -14.03 6.20
C GLY A 74 3.23 -13.92 4.74
N PHE A 75 1.96 -14.26 4.46
CA PHE A 75 1.40 -14.16 3.11
C PHE A 75 0.94 -12.75 2.79
N ILE A 76 1.02 -12.36 1.52
CA ILE A 76 0.46 -11.09 1.08
C ILE A 76 -1.06 -11.24 0.96
N TRP A 77 -1.80 -10.48 1.74
CA TRP A 77 -3.27 -10.48 1.74
C TRP A 77 -3.87 -9.22 1.11
N ARG A 78 -3.11 -8.12 1.05
CA ARG A 78 -3.52 -6.88 0.40
C ARG A 78 -2.36 -6.21 -0.33
N ILE A 79 -2.62 -5.71 -1.54
CA ILE A 79 -1.69 -4.93 -2.35
C ILE A 79 -2.39 -3.67 -2.81
N TRP A 80 -1.69 -2.55 -2.80
CA TRP A 80 -2.12 -1.28 -3.35
C TRP A 80 -1.10 -0.84 -4.40
N VAL A 81 -1.53 -0.68 -5.64
CA VAL A 81 -0.69 -0.15 -6.72
C VAL A 81 -0.54 1.33 -6.54
N LEU A 82 0.68 1.82 -6.39
CA LEU A 82 1.01 3.22 -6.17
C LEU A 82 1.34 3.92 -7.48
N ASP A 83 0.97 5.19 -7.56
CA ASP A 83 1.52 6.11 -8.55
C ASP A 83 2.85 6.70 -8.07
N ALA A 84 3.65 7.27 -8.97
CA ALA A 84 4.89 7.98 -8.63
C ALA A 84 4.66 9.07 -7.57
N ALA A 85 3.55 9.81 -7.65
CA ALA A 85 3.20 10.81 -6.65
C ALA A 85 2.94 10.20 -5.26
N GLU A 86 2.25 9.05 -5.20
CA GLU A 86 1.96 8.36 -3.94
C GLU A 86 3.21 7.70 -3.35
N TYR A 87 4.08 7.17 -4.20
CA TYR A 87 5.35 6.59 -3.78
C TYR A 87 6.20 7.61 -3.02
N GLU A 88 6.34 8.83 -3.54
CA GLU A 88 7.08 9.90 -2.89
C GLU A 88 6.44 10.32 -1.55
N LEU A 89 5.10 10.34 -1.47
CA LEU A 89 4.38 10.62 -0.23
C LEU A 89 4.60 9.53 0.83
N LEU A 90 4.56 8.25 0.44
CA LEU A 90 4.79 7.13 1.35
C LEU A 90 6.24 7.00 1.78
N LYS A 91 7.18 7.23 0.86
CA LYS A 91 8.60 7.35 1.16
C LYS A 91 8.87 8.46 2.18
N SER A 92 8.12 9.56 2.10
CA SER A 92 8.16 10.65 3.07
C SER A 92 7.51 10.27 4.42
N ARG A 93 6.43 9.47 4.42
CA ARG A 93 5.80 8.92 5.64
C ARG A 93 6.64 7.84 6.35
N ALA A 94 7.52 7.16 5.62
CA ALA A 94 8.44 6.17 6.19
C ALA A 94 9.49 6.82 7.12
N LYS A 95 9.62 8.15 7.14
CA LYS A 95 10.23 8.87 8.27
C LYS A 95 9.19 8.92 9.40
N PRO A 96 9.42 8.23 10.52
CA PRO A 96 8.46 8.16 11.59
C PRO A 96 8.34 9.54 12.21
N THR A 97 7.21 10.21 12.02
CA THR A 97 6.69 11.02 13.10
C THR A 97 5.83 10.09 13.93
N PRO A 98 6.34 9.55 15.06
CA PRO A 98 5.43 9.06 16.09
C PRO A 98 4.63 10.29 16.50
N THR A 99 3.37 10.41 16.07
CA THR A 99 2.46 11.27 16.81
C THR A 99 2.40 10.64 18.20
N PRO A 100 2.87 11.34 19.25
CA PRO A 100 2.77 10.82 20.59
C PRO A 100 1.29 10.50 20.82
N ARG A 101 1.01 9.30 21.31
CA ARG A 101 -0.24 9.06 22.06
C ARG A 101 -0.40 10.30 22.95
N PRO A 102 -1.49 11.07 22.90
CA PRO A 102 -1.77 11.96 24.01
C PRO A 102 -1.88 11.03 25.22
N THR A 103 -0.86 11.06 26.07
CA THR A 103 -0.91 10.46 27.40
C THR A 103 -2.26 10.86 27.98
N PRO A 104 -3.15 9.94 28.38
CA PRO A 104 -4.29 10.35 29.18
C PRO A 104 -3.70 10.97 30.44
N THR A 105 -3.72 12.29 30.53
CA THR A 105 -3.36 13.01 31.75
C THR A 105 -4.17 12.40 32.88
N PRO A 106 -3.57 11.81 33.93
CA PRO A 106 -4.33 11.46 35.11
C PRO A 106 -4.85 12.77 35.69
N THR A 107 -6.17 12.95 35.66
CA THR A 107 -6.87 14.05 36.32
C THR A 107 -6.41 14.12 37.79
N PRO A 108 -5.83 15.23 38.26
CA PRO A 108 -5.60 15.40 39.69
C PRO A 108 -6.96 15.65 40.37
N THR A 109 -7.39 14.70 41.19
CA THR A 109 -8.52 14.85 42.12
C THR A 109 -8.05 15.71 43.30
N ASN A 110 -8.78 16.80 43.53
CA ASN A 110 -8.71 17.68 44.69
C ASN A 110 -9.13 16.96 45.98
#